data_AF-A0A963UGB6-F1
#
_entry.id   AF-A0A963UGB6-F1
#
_cell.length_a   1.000
_cell.length_b   1.000
_cell.length_c   1.000
_cell.angle_alpha   90.00
_cell.angle_beta   90.00
_cell.angle_gamma   90.00
#
_symmetry.space_group_name_H-M   'P 1'
#
loop_
_entity.id
_entity.type
_entity.pdbx_description
1 polymer ?
#
loop_
_entity_poly.entity_id
_entity_poly.type
_entity_poly.pdbx_seq_one_letter_code
_entity_poly.pdbx_strand_id
1 'polypeptide(L)'
;MDQFKIQPLFGEGPIHWYTPTNATLWMALTLLAIFALFVLGTRGRAIIPTRLQSVAELGYGFVHKMVEDVAGKDGLKFFPYIFTLFLFIVFANFLGLVPGAFTTTSHIAVTAVMAVAVFLTVTIVGFV
;
A
#
# COMPACT_ATOMS: atom_id res chain seq x y z
N MET A 1 -16.75 -14.63 -12.25
CA MET A 1 -16.22 -14.08 -10.97
C MET A 1 -15.10 -14.96 -10.39
N ASP A 2 -14.56 -15.91 -11.16
CA ASP A 2 -13.57 -16.87 -10.67
C ASP A 2 -12.21 -16.25 -10.36
N GLN A 3 -11.88 -15.13 -11.01
CA GLN A 3 -10.65 -14.36 -10.77
C GLN A 3 -10.50 -13.89 -9.31
N PHE A 4 -11.60 -13.65 -8.59
CA PHE A 4 -11.57 -13.17 -7.21
C PHE A 4 -11.69 -14.30 -6.17
N LYS A 5 -11.63 -15.57 -6.61
CA LYS A 5 -11.65 -16.70 -5.68
C LYS A 5 -10.28 -16.84 -5.01
N ILE A 6 -10.29 -16.88 -3.69
CA ILE A 6 -9.08 -17.13 -2.90
C ILE A 6 -8.77 -18.62 -2.99
N GLN A 7 -7.57 -18.94 -3.46
CA GLN A 7 -7.10 -20.32 -3.61
C GLN A 7 -5.77 -20.50 -2.87
N PRO A 8 -5.56 -21.65 -2.21
CA PRO A 8 -4.27 -21.97 -1.64
C PRO A 8 -3.22 -22.04 -2.74
N LEU A 9 -2.03 -21.51 -2.46
CA LEU A 9 -0.91 -21.51 -3.40
C LEU A 9 -0.18 -22.86 -3.44
N PHE A 10 -0.17 -23.57 -2.30
CA PHE A 10 0.49 -24.85 -2.13
C PHE A 10 -0.52 -25.87 -1.58
N GLY A 11 -0.75 -26.94 -2.35
CA GLY A 11 -1.62 -28.05 -1.99
C GLY A 11 -3.12 -27.81 -2.25
N GLU A 12 -3.90 -28.89 -2.21
CA GLU A 12 -5.36 -28.90 -2.41
C GLU A 12 -6.08 -29.19 -1.09
N GLY A 13 -5.82 -28.35 -0.09
CA GLY A 13 -6.40 -28.48 1.26
C GLY A 13 -7.37 -27.34 1.63
N PRO A 14 -8.08 -27.46 2.76
CA PRO A 14 -8.89 -26.37 3.30
C PRO A 14 -8.02 -25.16 3.67
N ILE A 15 -8.59 -23.95 3.51
CA ILE A 15 -7.91 -22.70 3.86
C ILE A 15 -7.97 -22.53 5.38
N HIS A 16 -6.81 -22.67 6.03
CA HIS A 16 -6.59 -22.29 7.42
C HIS A 16 -6.05 -20.85 7.53
N TRP A 17 -6.03 -20.29 8.74
CA TRP A 17 -5.68 -18.89 9.00
C TRP A 17 -4.32 -18.43 8.42
N TYR A 18 -3.31 -19.30 8.39
CA TYR A 18 -1.96 -18.97 7.90
C TYR A 18 -1.61 -19.66 6.58
N THR A 19 -2.62 -20.08 5.81
CA THR A 19 -2.38 -20.74 4.52
C THR A 19 -1.95 -19.71 3.48
N PRO A 20 -0.78 -19.87 2.82
CA PRO A 20 -0.41 -19.02 1.70
C PRO A 20 -1.42 -19.19 0.56
N THR A 21 -2.07 -18.10 0.19
CA THR A 21 -3.05 -18.03 -0.89
C THR A 21 -2.58 -17.07 -1.99
N ASN A 22 -3.25 -17.09 -3.13
CA ASN A 22 -3.08 -16.06 -4.16
C ASN A 22 -3.18 -14.63 -3.58
N ALA A 23 -4.14 -14.34 -2.71
CA ALA A 23 -4.28 -13.04 -2.05
C ALA A 23 -3.01 -12.66 -1.26
N THR A 24 -2.49 -13.57 -0.44
CA THR A 24 -1.26 -13.31 0.34
C THR A 24 -0.03 -13.11 -0.55
N LEU A 25 0.06 -13.83 -1.66
CA LEU A 25 1.14 -13.68 -2.64
C LEU A 25 1.11 -12.28 -3.27
N TRP A 26 -0.04 -11.84 -3.76
CA TRP A 26 -0.18 -10.53 -4.41
C TRP A 26 -0.02 -9.36 -3.43
N MET A 27 -0.43 -9.54 -2.16
CA MET A 27 -0.10 -8.58 -1.09
C MET A 27 1.41 -8.51 -0.85
N ALA A 28 2.10 -9.65 -0.79
CA ALA A 28 3.55 -9.68 -0.62
C ALA A 28 4.27 -9.03 -1.81
N LEU A 29 3.82 -9.27 -3.05
CA LEU A 29 4.34 -8.61 -4.25
C LEU A 29 4.13 -7.08 -4.21
N THR A 30 3.00 -6.62 -3.69
CA THR A 30 2.75 -5.19 -3.47
C THR A 30 3.77 -4.59 -2.51
N LEU A 31 4.01 -5.24 -1.37
CA LEU A 31 5.01 -4.80 -0.40
C LEU A 31 6.43 -4.83 -0.99
N LEU A 32 6.77 -5.87 -1.75
CA LEU A 32 8.05 -5.96 -2.45
C LEU A 32 8.23 -4.86 -3.49
N ALA A 33 7.18 -4.51 -4.24
CA ALA A 33 7.23 -3.44 -5.23
C ALA A 33 7.44 -2.06 -4.57
N ILE A 34 6.74 -1.81 -3.45
CA ILE A 34 6.94 -0.59 -2.65
C ILE A 34 8.38 -0.54 -2.12
N PHE A 35 8.85 -1.65 -1.52
CA PHE A 35 10.21 -1.75 -1.01
C PHE A 35 11.26 -1.54 -2.10
N ALA A 36 11.06 -2.14 -3.28
CA ALA A 36 11.96 -1.97 -4.41
C ALA A 36 12.04 -0.51 -4.86
N LEU A 37 10.91 0.18 -5.01
CA LEU A 37 10.93 1.58 -5.44
C LEU A 37 11.53 2.49 -4.37
N PHE A 38 11.06 2.40 -3.13
CA PHE A 38 11.42 3.38 -2.10
C PHE A 38 12.72 3.06 -1.38
N VAL A 39 13.05 1.78 -1.15
CA VAL A 39 14.27 1.40 -0.43
C VAL A 39 15.43 1.21 -1.39
N LEU A 40 15.25 0.44 -2.47
CA LEU A 40 16.34 0.23 -3.44
C LEU A 40 16.52 1.45 -4.34
N GLY A 41 15.43 2.09 -4.77
CA GLY A 41 15.49 3.28 -5.64
C GLY A 41 16.14 4.50 -4.99
N THR A 42 16.09 4.64 -3.65
CA THR A 42 16.71 5.77 -2.93
C THR A 42 18.04 5.43 -2.25
N ARG A 43 18.50 4.17 -2.35
CA ARG A 43 19.69 3.66 -1.64
C ARG A 43 20.98 4.37 -2.01
N GLY A 44 21.10 4.84 -3.26
CA GLY A 44 22.30 5.51 -3.76
C GLY A 44 22.53 6.89 -3.14
N ARG A 45 21.48 7.54 -2.61
CA ARG A 45 21.50 8.91 -2.02
C ARG A 45 22.38 9.89 -2.80
N ALA A 46 22.35 9.79 -4.14
CA ALA A 46 23.18 10.64 -4.98
C ALA A 46 22.62 12.08 -4.97
N ILE A 47 23.52 13.06 -4.94
CA ILE A 47 23.14 14.49 -4.99
C ILE A 47 22.42 14.82 -6.30
N ILE A 48 22.82 14.16 -7.40
CA ILE A 48 22.08 14.18 -8.67
C ILE A 48 21.23 12.91 -8.71
N PRO A 49 19.90 12.99 -8.61
CA PRO A 49 19.05 11.82 -8.47
C PRO A 49 19.03 10.99 -9.75
N THR A 50 19.11 9.67 -9.60
CA THR A 50 18.87 8.72 -10.69
C THR A 50 17.38 8.67 -11.04
N ARG A 51 17.02 8.16 -12.23
CA ARG A 51 15.60 8.12 -12.68
C ARG A 51 14.65 7.48 -11.66
N LEU A 52 15.06 6.38 -11.01
CA LEU A 52 14.25 5.70 -9.99
C LEU A 52 14.15 6.50 -8.69
N GLN A 53 15.25 7.13 -8.26
CA GLN A 53 15.26 8.04 -7.11
C GLN A 53 14.32 9.23 -7.36
N SER A 54 14.35 9.83 -8.56
CA SER A 54 13.45 10.92 -8.92
C SER A 54 11.98 10.53 -8.83
N VAL A 55 11.60 9.33 -9.28
CA VAL A 55 10.20 8.86 -9.16
C VAL A 55 9.79 8.72 -7.70
N ALA A 56 10.66 8.15 -6.85
CA ALA A 56 10.39 8.00 -5.43
C ALA A 56 10.30 9.37 -4.71
N GLU A 57 11.20 10.31 -5.02
CA GLU A 57 11.20 11.67 -4.45
C GLU A 57 9.98 12.48 -4.89
N LEU A 58 9.59 12.39 -6.16
CA LEU A 58 8.37 13.01 -6.67
C LEU A 58 7.13 12.43 -5.99
N GLY A 59 7.07 11.11 -5.82
CA GLY A 59 5.98 10.45 -5.10
C GLY A 59 5.88 10.89 -3.64
N TYR A 60 7.02 10.96 -2.94
CA TYR A 60 7.09 11.47 -1.57
C TYR A 60 6.62 12.93 -1.49
N GLY A 61 7.19 13.81 -2.33
CA GLY A 61 6.87 15.24 -2.34
C GLY A 61 5.41 15.50 -2.71
N PHE A 62 4.84 14.73 -3.64
CA PHE A 62 3.43 14.80 -4.00
C PHE A 62 2.52 14.52 -2.79
N VAL A 63 2.74 13.41 -2.09
CA VAL A 63 1.91 13.06 -0.93
C VAL A 63 2.13 14.03 0.21
N HIS A 64 3.37 14.47 0.45
CA HIS A 64 3.69 15.42 1.52
C HIS A 64 2.96 16.74 1.30
N LYS A 65 3.06 17.29 0.09
CA LYS A 65 2.39 18.53 -0.27
C LYS A 65 0.87 18.38 -0.20
N MET A 66 0.32 17.27 -0.68
CA MET A 66 -1.12 17.00 -0.56
C MET A 66 -1.60 16.99 0.90
N VAL A 67 -0.83 16.36 1.81
CA VAL A 67 -1.17 16.35 3.24
C VAL A 67 -1.06 17.74 3.85
N GLU A 68 -0.01 18.49 3.53
CA GLU A 68 0.17 19.86 4.01
C GLU A 68 -0.95 20.80 3.51
N ASP A 69 -1.32 20.68 2.23
CA ASP A 69 -2.36 21.52 1.61
C ASP A 69 -3.76 21.23 2.20
N VAL A 70 -4.05 19.97 2.57
CA VAL A 70 -5.38 19.56 3.08
C VAL A 70 -5.49 19.69 4.60
N ALA A 71 -4.47 19.27 5.35
CA ALA A 71 -4.51 19.17 6.81
C ALA A 71 -3.61 20.21 7.51
N GLY A 72 -2.90 21.04 6.76
CA GLY A 72 -1.93 22.00 7.28
C GLY A 72 -0.64 21.34 7.77
N LYS A 73 0.30 22.18 8.23
CA LYS A 73 1.60 21.74 8.75
C LYS A 73 1.47 20.83 9.97
N ASP A 74 0.49 21.08 10.83
CA ASP A 74 0.20 20.24 12.01
C ASP A 74 -0.31 18.84 11.62
N GLY A 75 -0.89 18.70 10.42
CA GLY A 75 -1.32 17.43 9.85
C GLY A 75 -0.16 16.52 9.43
N LEU A 76 1.05 17.08 9.22
CA LEU A 76 2.23 16.30 8.83
C LEU A 76 2.68 15.30 9.90
N LYS A 77 2.22 15.43 11.15
CA LYS A 77 2.42 14.40 12.19
C LYS A 77 1.81 13.05 11.80
N PHE A 78 0.76 13.04 10.98
CA PHE A 78 0.12 11.83 10.45
C PHE A 78 0.63 11.43 9.07
N PHE A 79 1.59 12.17 8.51
CA PHE A 79 2.13 11.91 7.19
C PHE A 79 2.62 10.46 7.02
N PRO A 80 3.39 9.84 7.95
CA PRO A 80 3.83 8.46 7.78
C PRO A 80 2.66 7.48 7.61
N TYR A 81 1.58 7.67 8.38
CA TYR A 81 0.39 6.82 8.30
C TYR A 81 -0.32 6.99 6.95
N ILE A 82 -0.59 8.23 6.54
CA ILE A 82 -1.24 8.54 5.26
C ILE A 82 -0.39 8.04 4.09
N PHE A 83 0.92 8.24 4.15
CA PHE A 83 1.85 7.81 3.11
C PHE A 83 1.85 6.29 2.93
N THR A 84 1.87 5.52 4.03
CA THR A 84 1.82 4.05 3.93
C THR A 84 0.52 3.54 3.31
N LEU A 85 -0.64 4.10 3.70
CA LEU A 85 -1.93 3.75 3.11
C LEU A 85 -1.96 4.11 1.62
N PHE A 86 -1.51 5.30 1.27
CA PHE A 86 -1.46 5.75 -0.12
C PHE A 86 -0.61 4.81 -0.98
N LEU A 87 0.62 4.50 -0.54
CA LEU A 87 1.51 3.61 -1.27
C LEU A 87 0.92 2.21 -1.42
N PHE A 88 0.37 1.64 -0.35
CA PHE A 88 -0.23 0.31 -0.42
C PHE A 88 -1.39 0.27 -1.42
N ILE A 89 -2.32 1.22 -1.33
CA ILE A 89 -3.51 1.26 -2.20
C ILE A 89 -3.11 1.47 -3.66
N VAL A 90 -2.22 2.43 -3.92
CA VAL A 90 -1.75 2.72 -5.28
C VAL A 90 -1.08 1.48 -5.88
N PHE A 91 -0.07 0.91 -5.22
CA PHE A 91 0.65 -0.24 -5.78
C PHE A 91 -0.22 -1.49 -5.92
N ALA A 92 -1.10 -1.77 -4.95
CA ALA A 92 -2.04 -2.89 -5.04
C ALA A 92 -2.97 -2.74 -6.25
N ASN A 93 -3.48 -1.53 -6.50
CA ASN A 93 -4.33 -1.26 -7.65
C ASN A 93 -3.56 -1.33 -8.98
N PHE A 94 -2.34 -0.79 -9.04
CA PHE A 94 -1.50 -0.87 -10.23
C PHE A 94 -1.12 -2.32 -10.59
N LEU A 95 -0.74 -3.13 -9.59
CA LEU A 95 -0.49 -4.56 -9.80
C LEU A 95 -1.76 -5.30 -10.23
N GLY A 96 -2.91 -4.89 -9.73
CA GLY A 96 -4.22 -5.40 -10.12
C GLY A 96 -4.57 -5.21 -11.60
N LEU A 97 -3.93 -4.27 -12.31
CA LEU A 97 -4.11 -4.07 -13.75
C LEU A 97 -3.37 -5.10 -14.61
N VAL A 98 -2.43 -5.85 -14.02
CA VAL A 98 -1.68 -6.87 -14.76
C VAL A 98 -2.62 -8.02 -15.14
N PRO A 99 -2.71 -8.42 -16.42
CA PRO A 99 -3.56 -9.54 -16.83
C PRO A 99 -3.19 -10.82 -16.06
N GLY A 100 -4.18 -11.47 -15.46
CA GLY A 100 -3.98 -12.66 -14.63
C GLY A 100 -3.59 -12.36 -13.16
N ALA A 101 -3.52 -11.09 -12.77
CA ALA A 101 -3.29 -10.72 -11.38
C ALA A 101 -4.53 -10.88 -10.49
N PHE A 102 -4.27 -11.15 -9.21
CA PHE A 102 -5.28 -11.14 -8.17
C PHE A 102 -5.35 -9.75 -7.53
N THR A 103 -6.52 -9.11 -7.59
CA THR A 103 -6.75 -7.77 -7.05
C THR A 103 -7.14 -7.84 -5.58
N THR A 104 -6.16 -7.63 -4.70
CA THR A 104 -6.34 -7.68 -3.24
C THR A 104 -7.33 -6.63 -2.73
N THR A 105 -7.43 -5.48 -3.40
CA THR A 105 -8.36 -4.38 -3.09
C THR A 105 -9.81 -4.66 -3.47
N SER A 106 -10.09 -5.69 -4.28
CA SER A 106 -11.47 -6.09 -4.62
C SER A 106 -12.19 -6.75 -3.45
N HIS A 107 -11.47 -7.25 -2.44
CA HIS A 107 -12.07 -7.80 -1.23
C HIS A 107 -12.40 -6.68 -0.25
N ILE A 108 -13.69 -6.52 0.06
CA ILE A 108 -14.17 -5.54 1.02
C ILE A 108 -13.51 -5.69 2.40
N ALA A 109 -13.11 -6.91 2.79
CA ALA A 109 -12.41 -7.13 4.04
C ALA A 109 -11.11 -6.31 4.15
N VAL A 110 -10.32 -6.23 3.06
CA VAL A 110 -9.05 -5.50 3.06
C VAL A 110 -9.29 -3.99 3.14
N THR A 111 -10.21 -3.47 2.33
CA THR A 111 -10.52 -2.03 2.29
C THR A 111 -11.26 -1.55 3.53
N ALA A 112 -12.18 -2.36 4.07
CA ALA A 112 -12.91 -2.05 5.29
C ALA A 112 -11.99 -2.01 6.51
N VAL A 113 -11.02 -2.93 6.64
CA VAL A 113 -10.06 -2.90 7.74
C VAL A 113 -9.23 -1.62 7.72
N MET A 114 -8.73 -1.22 6.55
CA MET A 114 -8.00 0.06 6.41
C MET A 114 -8.90 1.26 6.72
N ALA A 115 -10.15 1.26 6.24
CA ALA A 115 -11.10 2.34 6.49
C ALA A 115 -11.44 2.46 7.98
N VAL A 116 -11.70 1.34 8.67
CA VAL A 116 -11.95 1.32 10.11
C VAL A 116 -10.72 1.77 10.89
N ALA A 117 -9.51 1.37 10.50
CA ALA A 117 -8.28 1.83 11.14
C ALA A 117 -8.13 3.37 11.03
N VAL A 118 -8.37 3.95 9.86
CA VAL A 118 -8.37 5.42 9.67
C VAL A 118 -9.46 6.07 10.50
N PHE A 119 -10.69 5.56 10.44
CA PHE A 119 -11.83 6.10 11.16
C PHE A 119 -11.56 6.16 12.66
N LEU A 120 -11.16 5.04 13.27
CA LEU A 120 -10.83 4.98 14.69
C LEU A 120 -9.66 5.91 15.06
N THR A 121 -8.62 5.97 14.22
CA THR A 121 -7.47 6.85 14.48
C THR A 121 -7.91 8.31 14.54
N VAL A 122 -8.69 8.78 13.56
CA VAL A 122 -9.18 10.16 13.52
C VAL A 122 -10.15 10.44 14.67
N THR A 123 -11.05 9.51 14.98
CA THR A 123 -12.00 9.67 16.10
C THR A 123 -11.29 9.76 17.44
N ILE A 124 -10.35 8.87 17.74
CA ILE A 124 -9.61 8.87 19.02
C ILE A 124 -8.79 10.16 19.15
N VAL A 125 -8.04 10.54 18.10
CA VAL A 125 -7.27 11.79 18.08
C VAL A 125 -8.19 13.01 18.22
N GLY A 126 -9.41 12.97 17.68
CA GLY A 126 -10.36 14.07 17.82
C GLY A 126 -10.86 14.28 19.25
N PHE A 127 -10.79 13.27 20.11
CA PHE A 127 -11.19 13.34 21.52
C PHE A 127 -10.04 13.61 22.50
N VAL A 128 -8.78 13.43 22.07
CA VAL A 128 -7.56 13.63 22.89
C VAL A 128 -6.85 14.92 22.49
#